data_AF-A0A2I2FXE3-F1
#
_entry.id   AF-A0A2I2FXE3-F1
#
_cell.length_a   1.000
_cell.length_b   1.000
_cell.length_c   1.000
_cell.angle_alpha   90.00
_cell.angle_beta   90.00
_cell.angle_gamma   90.00
#
_symmetry.space_group_name_H-M   'P 1'
#
loop_
_entity.id
_entity.type
_entity.pdbx_description
1 polymer ?
#
loop_
_entity_poly.entity_id
_entity_poly.type
_entity_poly.pdbx_seq_one_letter_code
_entity_poly.pdbx_strand_id
1 'polypeptide(L)'
;MAKGPHQLDLWDSIYRPFESKLYRKLDDAHPDLPVHILHFNYGALLSDPQRSTGANVGRLATSIVAIACLRAQTGVGPQVLSHVFGLRKAVEDSAWVNDVESEEAAKWLASDEGNTWILNSVDDIVKAIGKDEGFNFAPARESRL
;
A
#
# COMPACT_ATOMS: atom_id res chain seq x y z
N MET A 1 -0.51 -6.27 29.03
CA MET A 1 -0.12 -7.58 28.48
C MET A 1 -0.55 -7.64 27.03
N ALA A 2 0.37 -8.00 26.14
CA ALA A 2 0.28 -7.84 24.69
C ALA A 2 -0.88 -8.60 24.06
N LYS A 3 -1.66 -7.93 23.20
CA LYS A 3 -2.54 -8.56 22.22
C LYS A 3 -1.75 -8.70 20.90
N GLY A 4 -1.19 -9.88 20.61
CA GLY A 4 -0.93 -10.28 19.22
C GLY A 4 -2.18 -11.02 18.73
N PRO A 5 -2.75 -10.68 17.55
CA PRO A 5 -2.19 -11.14 16.26
C PRO A 5 -2.31 -10.17 15.06
N HIS A 6 -2.85 -8.96 15.21
CA HIS A 6 -3.26 -8.11 14.08
C HIS A 6 -2.16 -7.73 13.07
N GLN A 7 -0.91 -7.52 13.50
CA GLN A 7 0.17 -7.07 12.61
C GLN A 7 0.78 -8.17 11.75
N LEU A 8 0.89 -9.40 12.29
CA LEU A 8 1.39 -10.56 11.53
C LEU A 8 0.31 -11.03 10.57
N ASP A 9 -0.95 -11.06 11.00
CA ASP A 9 -2.08 -11.38 10.13
C ASP A 9 -2.17 -10.40 8.94
N LEU A 10 -1.97 -9.10 9.20
CA LEU A 10 -1.93 -8.08 8.15
C LEU A 10 -0.72 -8.25 7.23
N TRP A 11 0.47 -8.48 7.78
CA TRP A 11 1.68 -8.72 7.01
C TRP A 11 1.55 -9.94 6.10
N ASP A 12 1.06 -11.06 6.63
CA ASP A 12 0.87 -12.32 5.91
C ASP A 12 -0.20 -12.17 4.82
N SER A 13 -1.33 -11.51 5.15
CA SER A 13 -2.37 -11.17 4.18
C SER A 13 -1.78 -10.36 3.00
N ILE A 14 -1.01 -9.30 3.27
CA ILE A 14 -0.44 -8.46 2.21
C ILE A 14 0.60 -9.23 1.39
N TYR A 15 1.50 -9.96 2.05
CA TYR A 15 2.72 -10.45 1.43
C TYR A 15 2.70 -11.90 0.98
N ARG A 16 1.64 -12.67 1.25
CA ARG A 16 1.50 -14.06 0.75
C ARG A 16 1.83 -14.20 -0.75
N PRO A 17 2.60 -15.21 -1.17
CA PRO A 17 3.31 -16.24 -0.38
C PRO A 17 4.78 -15.86 -0.05
N PHE A 18 5.11 -14.57 -0.03
CA PHE A 18 6.48 -14.06 0.12
C PHE A 18 6.74 -13.42 1.48
N GLU A 19 5.79 -13.45 2.41
CA GLU A 19 5.85 -12.85 3.74
C GLU A 19 7.11 -13.30 4.50
N SER A 20 7.39 -14.60 4.50
CA SER A 20 8.57 -15.19 5.13
C SER A 20 9.90 -14.80 4.44
N LYS A 21 9.87 -14.59 3.12
CA LYS A 21 11.06 -14.16 2.35
C LYS A 21 11.37 -12.69 2.59
N LEU A 22 10.34 -11.84 2.64
CA LEU A 22 10.50 -10.41 2.90
C LEU A 22 10.95 -10.15 4.33
N TYR A 23 10.42 -10.90 5.30
CA TYR A 23 10.89 -10.83 6.69
C TYR A 23 12.40 -11.09 6.77
N ARG A 24 12.88 -12.18 6.16
CA ARG A 24 14.31 -12.52 6.15
C ARG A 24 15.17 -11.45 5.50
N LYS A 25 14.70 -10.82 4.41
CA LYS A 25 15.42 -9.70 3.80
C LYS A 25 15.58 -8.49 4.73
N LEU A 26 14.59 -8.22 5.57
CA LEU A 26 14.68 -7.16 6.57
C LEU A 26 15.69 -7.53 7.66
N ASP A 27 15.66 -8.79 8.11
CA ASP A 27 16.56 -9.33 9.14
C ASP A 27 18.02 -9.32 8.67
N ASP A 28 18.26 -9.75 7.42
CA ASP A 28 19.57 -9.70 6.77
C ASP A 28 20.13 -8.28 6.67
N ALA A 29 19.26 -7.26 6.56
CA ALA A 29 19.66 -5.85 6.50
C ALA A 29 19.98 -5.31 7.90
N HIS A 30 19.16 -5.64 8.91
CA HIS A 30 19.42 -5.35 10.32
C HIS A 30 18.45 -6.16 11.21
N PRO A 31 18.92 -6.79 12.32
CA PRO A 31 18.09 -7.67 13.14
C PRO A 31 16.87 -6.99 13.78
N ASP A 32 16.95 -5.70 14.09
CA ASP A 32 15.80 -4.95 14.64
C ASP A 32 14.81 -4.47 13.56
N LEU A 33 15.17 -4.52 12.28
CA LEU A 33 14.35 -3.94 11.21
C LEU A 33 13.01 -4.67 11.00
N PRO A 34 12.94 -6.03 11.01
CA PRO A 34 11.66 -6.73 10.97
C PRO A 34 10.75 -6.35 12.15
N VAL A 35 11.32 -6.28 13.35
CA VAL A 35 10.58 -5.93 14.58
C VAL A 35 10.03 -4.51 14.46
N HIS A 36 10.87 -3.56 14.04
CA HIS A 36 10.46 -2.17 13.88
C HIS A 36 9.36 -2.02 12.81
N ILE A 37 9.52 -2.66 11.65
CA ILE A 37 8.55 -2.57 10.57
C ILE A 37 7.21 -3.21 10.97
N LEU A 38 7.22 -4.43 11.51
CA LEU A 38 5.98 -5.10 11.90
C LEU A 38 5.25 -4.37 13.02
N HIS A 39 5.96 -3.90 14.04
CA HIS A 39 5.31 -3.25 15.19
C HIS A 39 4.82 -1.85 14.85
N PHE A 40 5.66 -1.00 14.25
CA PHE A 40 5.35 0.41 14.13
C PHE A 40 4.68 0.77 12.80
N ASN A 41 5.01 0.08 11.71
CA ASN A 41 4.40 0.36 10.42
C ASN A 41 3.11 -0.48 10.26
N TYR A 42 3.21 -1.81 10.33
CA TYR A 42 2.03 -2.66 10.11
C TYR A 42 1.08 -2.70 11.30
N GLY A 43 1.61 -2.76 12.53
CA GLY A 43 0.80 -2.90 13.74
C GLY A 43 0.26 -1.60 14.34
N ALA A 44 0.97 -0.47 14.19
CA ALA A 44 0.54 0.80 14.80
C ALA A 44 -0.02 1.79 13.78
N LEU A 45 0.54 1.83 12.57
CA LEU A 45 0.16 2.83 11.56
C LEU A 45 -0.86 2.30 10.54
N LEU A 46 -0.64 1.10 9.99
CA LEU A 46 -1.39 0.60 8.83
C LEU A 46 -2.53 -0.37 9.19
N SER A 47 -2.52 -0.95 10.40
CA SER A 47 -3.66 -1.72 10.86
C SER A 47 -4.83 -0.80 11.18
N ASP A 48 -6.01 -1.08 10.65
CA ASP A 48 -7.22 -0.34 10.99
C ASP A 48 -7.66 -0.69 12.43
N PRO A 49 -7.56 0.23 13.40
CA PRO A 49 -7.94 -0.06 14.77
C PRO A 49 -9.46 -0.12 14.89
N GLN A 50 -9.97 -0.90 15.84
CA GLN A 50 -11.39 -0.82 16.19
C GLN A 50 -11.71 0.59 16.71
N ARG A 51 -12.65 1.27 16.05
CA ARG A 51 -13.12 2.61 16.43
C ARG A 51 -14.60 2.58 16.74
N SER A 52 -15.01 3.39 17.72
CA SER A 52 -16.42 3.65 18.04
C SER A 52 -16.98 4.89 17.32
N THR A 53 -16.11 5.71 16.70
CA THR A 53 -16.45 6.96 16.01
C THR A 53 -15.43 7.26 14.91
N GLY A 54 -15.86 7.95 13.84
CA GLY A 54 -15.00 8.36 12.72
C GLY A 54 -15.06 7.39 11.53
N ALA A 55 -14.39 7.74 10.44
CA ALA A 55 -14.28 6.89 9.26
C ALA A 55 -13.22 5.81 9.48
N ASN A 56 -13.48 4.60 8.98
CA ASN A 56 -12.50 3.53 8.91
C ASN A 56 -11.65 3.71 7.65
N VAL A 57 -10.34 3.47 7.76
CA VAL A 57 -9.45 3.44 6.59
C VAL A 57 -9.02 2.00 6.41
N GLY A 58 -9.84 1.28 5.65
CA GLY A 58 -9.63 -0.13 5.38
C GLY A 58 -8.44 -0.44 4.48
N ARG A 59 -8.29 -1.71 4.12
CA ARG A 59 -7.17 -2.22 3.30
C ARG A 59 -7.16 -1.65 1.88
N LEU A 60 -8.32 -1.47 1.25
CA LEU A 60 -8.41 -0.85 -0.07
C LEU A 60 -7.98 0.62 -0.03
N ALA A 61 -8.58 1.41 0.87
CA ALA A 61 -8.27 2.83 1.01
C ALA A 61 -6.79 3.07 1.38
N THR A 62 -6.25 2.28 2.31
CA THR A 62 -4.83 2.32 2.68
C THR A 62 -3.92 2.04 1.49
N SER A 63 -4.27 1.05 0.66
CA SER A 63 -3.49 0.70 -0.53
C SER A 63 -3.55 1.82 -1.58
N ILE A 64 -4.72 2.43 -1.82
CA ILE A 64 -4.88 3.54 -2.77
C ILE A 64 -4.06 4.76 -2.31
N VAL A 65 -4.09 5.10 -1.02
CA VAL A 65 -3.28 6.19 -0.46
C VAL A 65 -1.79 5.90 -0.63
N ALA A 66 -1.34 4.68 -0.34
CA ALA A 66 0.06 4.31 -0.53
C ALA A 66 0.49 4.39 -2.00
N ILE A 67 -0.34 3.90 -2.94
CA ILE A 67 -0.11 4.02 -4.38
C ILE A 67 0.01 5.50 -4.77
N ALA A 68 -0.90 6.35 -4.30
CA ALA A 68 -0.88 7.78 -4.60
C ALA A 68 0.41 8.47 -4.10
N CYS A 69 0.79 8.23 -2.84
CA CYS A 69 2.02 8.80 -2.28
C CYS A 69 3.27 8.34 -3.04
N LEU A 70 3.39 7.03 -3.31
CA LEU A 70 4.57 6.46 -3.97
C LEU A 70 4.65 6.82 -5.46
N ARG A 71 3.50 6.86 -6.15
CA ARG A 71 3.43 7.29 -7.54
C ARG A 71 3.81 8.76 -7.68
N ALA A 72 3.29 9.63 -6.81
CA ALA A 72 3.63 11.04 -6.78
C ALA A 72 5.10 11.31 -6.40
N GLN A 73 5.69 10.50 -5.50
CA GLN A 73 7.10 10.63 -5.12
C GLN A 73 8.06 10.32 -6.28
N THR A 74 7.68 9.38 -7.16
CA THR A 74 8.54 8.82 -8.23
C THR A 74 9.79 8.10 -7.70
N GLY A 75 10.55 7.41 -8.59
CA GLY A 75 11.78 6.68 -8.24
C GLY A 75 11.58 5.37 -7.45
N VAL A 76 10.34 5.02 -7.08
CA VAL A 76 9.98 3.86 -6.23
C VAL A 76 9.00 2.90 -6.92
N GLY A 77 9.21 2.65 -8.21
CA GLY A 77 8.35 1.78 -9.03
C GLY A 77 8.05 0.39 -8.42
N PRO A 78 9.04 -0.33 -7.84
CA PRO A 78 8.78 -1.60 -7.18
C PRO A 78 7.79 -1.50 -6.01
N GLN A 79 7.83 -0.41 -5.25
CA GLN A 79 6.93 -0.16 -4.14
C GLN A 79 5.51 0.13 -4.66
N VAL A 80 5.37 0.98 -5.67
CA VAL A 80 4.07 1.23 -6.33
C VAL A 80 3.43 -0.09 -6.76
N LEU A 81 4.18 -0.93 -7.47
CA LEU A 81 3.70 -2.23 -7.93
C LEU A 81 3.32 -3.16 -6.76
N SER A 82 4.10 -3.18 -5.69
CA SER A 82 3.79 -3.97 -4.49
C SER A 82 2.47 -3.56 -3.86
N HIS A 83 2.14 -2.26 -3.82
CA HIS A 83 0.88 -1.78 -3.27
C HIS A 83 -0.30 -2.01 -4.21
N VAL A 84 -0.10 -1.95 -5.53
CA VAL A 84 -1.10 -2.38 -6.53
C VAL A 84 -1.46 -3.86 -6.34
N PHE A 85 -0.47 -4.74 -6.13
CA PHE A 85 -0.75 -6.14 -5.82
C PHE A 85 -1.40 -6.32 -4.44
N GLY A 86 -1.02 -5.52 -3.44
CA GLY A 86 -1.67 -5.50 -2.13
C GLY A 86 -3.17 -5.16 -2.23
N LEU A 87 -3.52 -4.16 -3.05
CA LEU A 87 -4.90 -3.79 -3.34
C LEU A 87 -5.70 -4.96 -3.91
N ARG A 88 -5.14 -5.67 -4.90
CA ARG A 88 -5.79 -6.86 -5.50
C ARG A 88 -6.00 -7.98 -4.50
N LYS A 89 -4.96 -8.29 -3.73
CA LYS A 89 -5.02 -9.34 -2.70
C LYS A 89 -6.05 -9.06 -1.62
N ALA A 90 -6.27 -7.78 -1.29
CA ALA A 90 -7.31 -7.40 -0.36
C ALA A 90 -8.71 -7.74 -0.92
N VAL A 91 -8.90 -7.74 -2.25
CA VAL A 91 -10.14 -8.24 -2.86
C VAL A 91 -10.22 -9.76 -2.79
N GLU A 92 -9.12 -10.44 -3.10
CA GLU A 92 -9.04 -11.91 -3.11
C GLU A 92 -9.30 -12.56 -1.74
N ASP A 93 -8.81 -11.99 -0.64
CA ASP A 93 -9.00 -12.54 0.71
C ASP A 93 -10.21 -11.96 1.46
N SER A 94 -11.08 -11.22 0.75
CA SER A 94 -12.26 -10.57 1.34
C SER A 94 -11.94 -9.55 2.44
N ALA A 95 -10.70 -9.09 2.53
CA ALA A 95 -10.28 -8.01 3.41
C ALA A 95 -11.10 -6.72 3.23
N TRP A 96 -11.60 -6.50 2.02
CA TRP A 96 -12.28 -5.29 1.57
C TRP A 96 -13.73 -5.12 2.05
N VAL A 97 -14.35 -6.16 2.61
CA VAL A 97 -15.82 -6.22 2.81
C VAL A 97 -16.38 -5.04 3.60
N ASN A 98 -15.57 -4.40 4.46
CA ASN A 98 -15.97 -3.24 5.24
C ASN A 98 -15.36 -1.91 4.73
N ASP A 99 -14.65 -1.93 3.60
CA ASP A 99 -13.85 -0.81 3.10
C ASP A 99 -14.59 0.04 2.07
N VAL A 100 -15.55 -0.55 1.34
CA VAL A 100 -16.27 0.10 0.23
C VAL A 100 -17.77 -0.14 0.33
N GLU A 101 -18.54 0.68 -0.39
CA GLU A 101 -20.00 0.63 -0.39
C GLU A 101 -20.57 -0.63 -1.09
N SER A 102 -19.82 -1.22 -2.03
CA SER A 102 -20.27 -2.39 -2.80
C SER A 102 -19.13 -3.30 -3.28
N GLU A 103 -19.47 -4.57 -3.53
CA GLU A 103 -18.56 -5.58 -4.08
C GLU A 103 -18.08 -5.23 -5.49
N GLU A 104 -18.97 -4.67 -6.30
CA GLU A 104 -18.68 -4.23 -7.66
C GLU A 104 -17.61 -3.14 -7.66
N ALA A 105 -17.70 -2.20 -6.71
CA ALA A 105 -16.69 -1.15 -6.55
C ALA A 105 -15.33 -1.72 -6.14
N ALA A 106 -15.28 -2.65 -5.18
CA ALA A 106 -14.05 -3.33 -4.79
C ALA A 106 -13.40 -4.07 -5.97
N LYS A 107 -14.19 -4.86 -6.69
CA LYS A 107 -13.70 -5.64 -7.85
C LYS A 107 -13.21 -4.74 -8.99
N TRP A 108 -13.92 -3.65 -9.25
CA TRP A 108 -13.49 -2.69 -10.26
C TRP A 108 -12.17 -2.02 -9.86
N LEU A 109 -12.03 -1.58 -8.61
CA LEU A 109 -10.78 -0.99 -8.10
C LEU A 109 -9.59 -1.95 -8.22
N ALA A 110 -9.80 -3.26 -8.04
CA ALA A 110 -8.76 -4.28 -8.19
C ALA A 110 -8.49 -4.73 -9.64
N SER A 111 -9.29 -4.29 -10.63
CA SER A 111 -9.11 -4.71 -12.02
C SER A 111 -7.88 -4.05 -12.67
N ASP A 112 -7.54 -4.44 -13.90
CA ASP A 112 -6.50 -3.74 -14.67
C ASP A 112 -6.93 -2.31 -15.02
N GLU A 113 -8.20 -2.13 -15.36
CA GLU A 113 -8.82 -0.83 -15.64
C GLU A 113 -8.83 0.07 -14.40
N GLY A 114 -9.28 -0.44 -13.25
CA GLY A 114 -9.29 0.32 -11.99
C GLY A 114 -7.90 0.74 -11.55
N ASN A 115 -6.92 -0.17 -11.62
CA ASN A 115 -5.53 0.15 -11.29
C ASN A 115 -4.92 1.19 -12.24
N THR A 116 -5.22 1.09 -13.54
CA THR A 116 -4.79 2.09 -14.53
C THR A 116 -5.43 3.44 -14.22
N TRP A 117 -6.72 3.46 -13.88
CA TRP A 117 -7.43 4.67 -13.50
C TRP A 117 -6.82 5.32 -12.25
N ILE A 118 -6.47 4.54 -11.21
CA ILE A 118 -5.81 5.05 -9.99
C ILE A 118 -4.50 5.74 -10.37
N LEU A 119 -3.64 5.08 -11.15
CA LEU A 119 -2.33 5.62 -11.53
C LEU A 119 -2.46 6.91 -12.35
N ASN A 120 -3.33 6.92 -13.36
CA ASN A 120 -3.55 8.09 -14.21
C ASN A 120 -4.17 9.25 -13.41
N SER A 121 -5.07 8.96 -12.47
CA SER A 121 -5.67 9.98 -11.60
C SER A 121 -4.61 10.68 -10.75
N VAL A 122 -3.63 9.92 -10.23
CA VAL A 122 -2.50 10.50 -9.49
C VAL A 122 -1.63 11.34 -10.41
N ASP A 123 -1.33 10.86 -11.62
CA ASP A 123 -0.55 11.61 -12.61
C ASP A 123 -1.24 12.95 -12.98
N ASP A 124 -2.57 12.93 -13.18
CA ASP A 124 -3.36 14.12 -13.47
C ASP A 124 -3.35 15.12 -12.30
N ILE A 125 -3.46 14.64 -11.05
CA ILE A 125 -3.36 15.47 -9.85
C ILE A 125 -1.97 16.11 -9.76
N VAL A 126 -0.91 15.31 -9.91
CA VAL A 126 0.48 15.77 -9.91
C VAL A 126 0.70 16.81 -11.01
N LYS A 127 0.17 16.60 -12.21
CA LYS A 127 0.25 17.55 -13.32
C LYS A 127 -0.46 18.87 -12.98
N ALA A 128 -1.70 18.79 -12.47
CA ALA A 128 -2.52 19.96 -12.15
C ALA A 128 -1.91 20.82 -11.04
N ILE A 129 -1.39 20.19 -9.98
CA ILE A 129 -0.71 20.93 -8.89
C ILE A 129 0.64 21.47 -9.40
N GLY A 130 1.33 20.73 -10.27
CA GLY A 130 2.69 21.03 -10.74
C GLY A 130 2.73 22.06 -11.85
N LYS A 131 1.57 22.46 -12.38
CA LYS A 131 1.44 23.43 -13.47
C LYS A 131 2.34 23.11 -14.67
N ASP A 132 2.52 21.83 -14.98
CA ASP A 132 3.42 21.33 -16.02
C ASP A 132 4.92 21.63 -15.83
N GLU A 133 5.33 22.22 -14.70
CA GLU A 133 6.74 22.50 -14.35
C GLU A 133 7.46 21.28 -13.74
N GLY A 134 6.71 20.23 -13.43
CA GLY A 134 7.19 18.98 -12.83
C GLY A 134 7.41 19.08 -11.33
N PHE A 135 7.11 17.99 -10.60
CA PHE A 135 7.51 17.84 -9.20
C PHE A 135 8.66 16.86 -9.11
N ASN A 136 9.80 17.33 -8.61
CA ASN A 136 10.95 16.47 -8.33
C ASN A 136 11.30 16.54 -6.85
N PHE A 137 10.83 15.56 -6.07
CA PHE A 137 11.47 15.21 -4.81
C PHE A 137 12.44 14.03 -4.96
N ALA A 138 12.41 13.30 -6.10
CA ALA A 138 13.39 12.28 -6.46
C ALA A 138 13.43 12.06 -8.01
N PRO A 139 14.29 12.77 -8.77
CA PRO A 139 14.36 12.60 -10.22
C PRO A 139 14.60 11.15 -10.62
N ALA A 140 13.89 10.67 -11.64
CA ALA A 140 14.14 9.38 -12.26
C ALA A 140 15.63 9.27 -12.59
N ARG A 141 16.29 8.26 -12.05
CA ARG A 141 17.71 8.05 -12.26
C ARG A 141 17.92 7.76 -13.75
N GLU A 142 18.66 8.63 -14.44
CA GLU A 142 19.03 8.37 -15.83
C GLU A 142 19.68 7.00 -15.94
N SER A 143 19.14 6.19 -16.85
CA SER A 143 19.72 4.91 -17.24
C SER A 143 21.16 5.16 -17.70
N ARG A 144 22.14 4.63 -16.96
CA ARG A 144 23.52 4.54 -17.43
C ARG A 144 23.65 3.28 -18.29
N LEU A 145 23.08 3.35 -19.49
CA LEU A 145 23.31 2.41 -20.58
C LEU A 145 23.62 3.22 -21.84
#